data_AF-A0A1V5D1P3-F1
#
_entry.id   AF-A0A1V5D1P3-F1
#
_cell.length_a   1.000
_cell.length_b   1.000
_cell.length_c   1.000
_cell.angle_alpha   90.00
_cell.angle_beta   90.00
_cell.angle_gamma   90.00
#
_symmetry.space_group_name_H-M   'P 1'
#
loop_
_entity.id
_entity.type
_entity.pdbx_description
1 polymer ?
#
loop_
_entity_poly.entity_id
_entity_poly.type
_entity_poly.pdbx_seq_one_letter_code
_entity_poly.pdbx_strand_id
1 'polypeptide(L)'
;MAGSPDVSGEEKLERLVDTATEVRRLLLGMLLIGKGMWKETLEQTEEGTAIAAVLKDAEETFVDSSIFSLLEELENTLSVIHKRARAVFVLLDYISRCRK
;
A
#
# COMPACT_ATOMS: atom_id res chain seq x y z
N MET A 1 39.48 15.51 -15.11
CA MET A 1 38.59 16.23 -14.18
C MET A 1 37.49 15.26 -13.78
N ALA A 2 37.31 15.02 -12.49
CA ALA A 2 36.27 14.13 -11.99
C ALA A 2 34.91 14.70 -12.40
N GLY A 3 34.12 13.92 -13.15
CA GLY A 3 32.72 14.26 -13.40
C GLY A 3 32.02 14.38 -12.06
N SER A 4 31.25 15.45 -11.88
CA SER A 4 30.37 15.64 -10.72
C SER A 4 29.58 14.36 -10.44
N PRO A 5 29.36 13.98 -9.17
CA PRO A 5 28.48 12.86 -8.84
C PRO A 5 27.13 13.04 -9.55
N ASP A 6 26.57 11.92 -9.98
CA ASP A 6 25.50 11.77 -10.97
C ASP A 6 24.17 12.38 -10.48
N VAL A 7 24.06 13.71 -10.45
CA VAL A 7 22.88 14.49 -10.02
C VAL A 7 21.60 14.00 -10.72
N SER A 8 21.72 13.48 -11.95
CA SER A 8 20.60 12.91 -12.69
C SER A 8 20.04 11.61 -12.08
N GLY A 9 20.87 10.81 -11.41
CA GLY A 9 20.47 9.55 -10.80
C GLY A 9 19.72 9.76 -9.48
N GLU A 10 20.23 10.67 -8.64
CA GLU A 10 19.63 11.00 -7.34
C GLU A 10 18.27 11.70 -7.52
N GLU A 11 18.17 12.69 -8.42
CA GLU A 11 16.89 13.33 -8.77
C GLU A 11 15.85 12.35 -9.32
N LYS A 12 16.27 11.32 -10.08
CA LYS A 12 15.35 10.28 -10.57
C LYS A 12 14.86 9.41 -9.42
N LEU A 13 15.74 9.08 -8.47
CA LEU A 13 15.40 8.26 -7.32
C LEU A 13 14.42 8.99 -6.39
N GLU A 14 14.63 10.28 -6.14
CA GLU A 14 13.68 11.12 -5.40
C GLU A 14 12.28 11.09 -6.03
N ARG A 15 12.17 11.28 -7.35
CA ARG A 15 10.88 11.21 -8.05
C ARG A 15 10.20 9.84 -7.94
N LEU A 16 10.98 8.76 -7.91
CA LEU A 16 10.44 7.41 -7.70
C LEU A 16 9.91 7.25 -6.28
N VAL A 17 10.62 7.75 -5.27
CA VAL A 17 10.17 7.76 -3.88
C VAL A 17 8.88 8.55 -3.72
N ASP A 18 8.79 9.74 -4.34
CA ASP A 18 7.59 10.57 -4.33
C ASP A 18 6.40 9.84 -4.97
N THR A 19 6.61 9.29 -6.18
CA THR A 19 5.58 8.55 -6.91
C THR A 19 5.10 7.33 -6.10
N ALA A 20 6.03 6.57 -5.52
CA ALA A 20 5.69 5.43 -4.68
C ALA A 20 4.92 5.86 -3.42
N THR A 21 5.29 6.99 -2.82
CA THR A 21 4.58 7.56 -1.67
C THR A 21 3.14 7.95 -2.03
N GLU A 22 2.91 8.56 -3.19
CA GLU A 22 1.57 8.87 -3.68
C GLU A 22 0.72 7.61 -3.89
N VAL A 23 1.26 6.60 -4.59
CA VAL A 23 0.58 5.31 -4.82
C VAL A 23 0.23 4.64 -3.50
N ARG A 24 1.17 4.62 -2.55
CA ARG A 24 0.98 4.05 -1.21
C ARG A 24 -0.18 4.74 -0.48
N ARG A 25 -0.29 6.07 -0.57
CA ARG A 25 -1.38 6.85 0.06
C ARG A 25 -2.73 6.59 -0.62
N LEU A 26 -2.76 6.52 -1.95
CA LEU A 26 -3.97 6.19 -2.70
C LEU A 26 -4.51 4.81 -2.32
N LEU A 27 -3.64 3.80 -2.24
CA LEU A 27 -4.03 2.45 -1.81
C LEU A 27 -4.59 2.42 -0.39
N LEU A 28 -4.05 3.21 0.54
CA LEU A 28 -4.63 3.34 1.88
C LEU A 28 -6.03 3.96 1.82
N GLY A 29 -6.21 5.02 1.04
CA GLY A 29 -7.52 5.62 0.83
C GLY A 29 -8.54 4.62 0.28
N MET A 30 -8.17 3.86 -0.75
CA MET A 30 -9.02 2.81 -1.32
C MET A 30 -9.39 1.74 -0.29
N LEU A 31 -8.43 1.31 0.53
CA LEU A 31 -8.65 0.32 1.58
C LEU A 31 -9.64 0.83 2.63
N LEU A 32 -9.45 2.06 3.12
CA LEU A 32 -10.33 2.68 4.13
C LEU A 32 -11.76 2.86 3.60
N ILE A 33 -11.89 3.34 2.36
CA ILE A 33 -13.19 3.49 1.69
C ILE A 33 -13.86 2.12 1.53
N GLY A 34 -13.14 1.14 0.99
CA GLY A 34 -13.66 -0.21 0.76
C GLY A 34 -14.11 -0.89 2.05
N LYS A 35 -13.29 -0.84 3.10
CA LYS A 35 -13.62 -1.35 4.44
C LYS A 35 -14.85 -0.67 5.03
N GLY A 36 -14.96 0.65 4.90
CA GLY A 36 -16.13 1.40 5.38
C GLY A 36 -17.42 1.05 4.64
N MET A 37 -17.36 0.96 3.31
CA MET A 37 -18.53 0.64 2.47
C MET A 37 -19.06 -0.79 2.70
N TRP A 38 -18.20 -1.73 3.05
CA TRP A 38 -18.54 -3.16 3.18
C TRP A 38 -18.51 -3.68 4.61
N LYS A 39 -18.48 -2.79 5.60
CA LYS A 39 -18.32 -3.13 7.02
C LYS A 39 -19.29 -4.22 7.48
N GLU A 40 -20.59 -4.03 7.24
CA GLU A 40 -21.62 -4.99 7.67
C GLU A 40 -21.41 -6.36 7.02
N THR A 41 -21.11 -6.41 5.72
CA THR A 41 -20.87 -7.66 4.99
C THR A 41 -19.59 -8.37 5.45
N LEU A 42 -18.58 -7.61 5.87
CA LEU A 42 -17.33 -8.16 6.41
C LEU A 42 -17.54 -8.74 7.82
N GLU A 43 -18.47 -8.21 8.60
CA GLU A 43 -18.71 -8.65 9.99
C GLU A 43 -19.68 -9.84 10.09
N GLN A 44 -20.38 -10.20 9.00
CA GLN A 44 -21.44 -11.22 9.01
C GLN A 44 -20.98 -12.65 8.73
N THR A 45 -19.79 -12.85 8.15
CA THR A 45 -19.31 -14.19 7.74
C THR A 45 -17.89 -14.45 8.23
N GLU A 46 -17.55 -15.74 8.40
CA GLU A 46 -16.18 -16.15 8.75
C GLU A 46 -15.18 -15.70 7.68
N GLU A 47 -15.53 -15.83 6.39
CA GLU A 47 -14.71 -15.34 5.29
C GLU A 47 -14.54 -13.81 5.34
N GLY A 48 -15.63 -13.07 5.58
CA GLY A 48 -15.62 -11.61 5.71
C GLY A 48 -14.72 -11.13 6.83
N THR A 49 -14.73 -11.80 7.98
CA THR A 49 -13.87 -11.45 9.12
C THR A 49 -12.40 -11.76 8.85
N ALA A 50 -12.11 -12.84 8.12
CA ALA A 50 -10.76 -13.10 7.61
C ALA A 50 -10.28 -12.00 6.64
N ILE A 51 -11.15 -11.52 5.75
CA ILE A 51 -10.83 -10.38 4.88
C ILE A 51 -10.60 -9.11 5.71
N ALA A 52 -11.44 -8.83 6.70
CA ALA A 52 -11.29 -7.68 7.58
C ALA A 52 -9.94 -7.68 8.32
N ALA A 53 -9.45 -8.86 8.72
CA ALA A 53 -8.13 -9.01 9.33
C ALA A 53 -7.00 -8.66 8.34
N VAL A 54 -7.08 -9.13 7.09
CA VAL A 54 -6.13 -8.76 6.03
C VAL A 54 -6.14 -7.25 5.76
N LEU A 55 -7.31 -6.62 5.74
CA LEU A 55 -7.43 -5.18 5.55
C LEU A 55 -6.78 -4.42 6.71
N LYS A 56 -7.03 -4.84 7.95
CA LYS A 56 -6.44 -4.22 9.15
C LYS A 56 -4.91 -4.31 9.14
N ASP A 57 -4.37 -5.48 8.82
CA ASP A 57 -2.92 -5.69 8.74
C ASP A 57 -2.27 -4.79 7.66
N ALA A 58 -2.92 -4.57 6.52
CA ALA A 58 -2.45 -3.66 5.48
C ALA A 58 -2.61 -2.16 5.84
N GLU A 59 -3.65 -1.81 6.61
CA GLU A 59 -3.87 -0.46 7.16
C GLU A 59 -2.76 -0.08 8.15
N GLU A 60 -2.39 -1.01 9.04
CA GLU A 60 -1.37 -0.84 10.09
C GLU A 60 0.07 -1.00 9.58
N THR A 61 0.25 -1.25 8.28
CA THR A 61 1.59 -1.32 7.67
C THR A 61 2.06 0.07 7.28
N PHE A 62 3.18 0.50 7.86
CA PHE A 62 3.78 1.82 7.65
C PHE A 62 5.19 1.70 7.07
N VAL A 63 5.64 2.79 6.45
CA VAL A 63 7.03 2.93 6.03
C VAL A 63 7.87 3.19 7.28
N ASP A 64 9.04 2.53 7.37
CA ASP A 64 9.96 2.74 8.48
C ASP A 64 10.57 4.15 8.41
N SER A 65 10.24 5.00 9.39
CA SER A 65 10.70 6.39 9.46
C SER A 65 12.15 6.55 9.87
N SER A 66 12.85 5.45 10.19
CA SER A 66 14.28 5.46 10.56
C SER A 66 15.21 5.24 9.36
N ILE A 67 14.68 5.04 8.16
CA ILE A 67 15.46 4.86 6.94
C ILE A 67 15.96 6.21 6.42
N PHE A 68 17.26 6.32 6.15
CA PHE A 68 17.91 7.54 5.66
C PHE A 68 18.41 7.42 4.21
N SER A 69 18.39 6.23 3.63
CA SER A 69 18.76 5.97 2.24
C SER A 69 17.53 6.01 1.34
N LEU A 70 17.56 6.82 0.27
CA LEU A 70 16.45 6.91 -0.69
C LEU A 70 16.11 5.57 -1.35
N LEU A 71 17.12 4.70 -1.57
CA LEU A 71 16.89 3.38 -2.16
C LEU A 71 16.18 2.45 -1.18
N GLU A 72 16.63 2.44 0.08
CA GLU A 72 15.99 1.64 1.14
C GLU A 72 14.56 2.16 1.43
N GLU A 73 14.35 3.48 1.37
CA GLU A 73 13.05 4.10 1.53
C GLU A 73 12.11 3.66 0.39
N LEU A 74 12.61 3.64 -0.85
CA LEU A 74 11.86 3.15 -1.99
C LEU A 74 11.49 1.67 -1.84
N GLU A 75 12.44 0.81 -1.47
CA GLU A 75 12.20 -0.61 -1.24
C GLU A 75 11.15 -0.85 -0.13
N ASN A 76 11.26 -0.11 0.97
CA ASN A 76 10.29 -0.18 2.07
C ASN A 76 8.91 0.29 1.61
N THR A 77 8.85 1.42 0.88
CA THR A 77 7.61 1.95 0.30
C THR A 77 6.94 0.96 -0.65
N LEU A 78 7.72 0.30 -1.52
CA LEU A 78 7.24 -0.73 -2.43
C LEU A 78 6.68 -1.95 -1.69
N SER A 79 7.30 -2.36 -0.58
CA SER A 79 6.78 -3.43 0.29
C SER A 79 5.39 -3.06 0.86
N VAL A 80 5.23 -1.83 1.34
CA VAL A 80 3.92 -1.33 1.83
C VAL A 80 2.89 -1.27 0.70
N ILE A 81 3.27 -0.79 -0.49
CA ILE A 81 2.40 -0.78 -1.68
C ILE A 81 1.92 -2.19 -1.99
N HIS A 82 2.82 -3.16 -2.07
CA HIS A 82 2.49 -4.54 -2.40
C HIS A 82 1.47 -5.13 -1.42
N LYS A 83 1.69 -4.91 -0.11
CA LYS A 83 0.78 -5.38 0.94
C LYS A 83 -0.62 -4.75 0.82
N ARG A 84 -0.69 -3.44 0.58
CA ARG A 84 -1.98 -2.73 0.42
C ARG A 84 -2.69 -3.11 -0.87
N ALA A 85 -1.97 -3.23 -1.98
CA ALA A 85 -2.52 -3.68 -3.26
C ALA A 85 -3.14 -5.08 -3.14
N ARG A 86 -2.47 -6.00 -2.44
CA ARG A 86 -3.00 -7.34 -2.16
C ARG A 86 -4.29 -7.29 -1.34
N ALA A 87 -4.33 -6.46 -0.29
CA ALA A 87 -5.53 -6.30 0.53
C ALA A 87 -6.72 -5.74 -0.27
N VAL A 88 -6.48 -4.73 -1.11
CA VAL A 88 -7.50 -4.18 -2.02
C VAL A 88 -7.99 -5.26 -2.98
N PHE A 89 -7.09 -6.05 -3.58
CA PHE A 89 -7.46 -7.12 -4.50
C PHE A 89 -8.37 -8.16 -3.82
N VAL A 90 -7.99 -8.64 -2.63
CA VAL A 90 -8.76 -9.65 -1.90
C VAL A 90 -10.14 -9.12 -1.50
N LEU A 91 -10.25 -7.85 -1.12
CA LEU A 91 -11.54 -7.21 -0.86
C LEU A 91 -12.42 -7.18 -2.11
N LEU A 92 -11.86 -6.76 -3.26
CA LEU A 92 -12.61 -6.72 -4.53
C LEU A 92 -13.07 -8.12 -4.96
N ASP A 93 -12.24 -9.13 -4.80
CA ASP A 93 -12.59 -10.52 -5.07
C ASP A 93 -13.76 -10.98 -4.18
N TYR A 94 -13.66 -10.77 -2.87
CA TYR A 94 -14.73 -11.10 -1.92
C TYR A 94 -16.06 -10.41 -2.29
N ILE A 95 -16.01 -9.10 -2.52
CA ILE A 95 -17.15 -8.30 -2.97
C ILE A 95 -17.81 -8.87 -4.22
N SER A 96 -17.00 -9.29 -5.20
CA SER A 96 -17.50 -9.84 -6.46
C SER A 96 -18.28 -11.15 -6.26
N ARG A 97 -17.95 -11.90 -5.21
CA ARG A 97 -18.61 -13.16 -4.84
C ARG A 97 -19.86 -12.93 -4.00
N CYS A 98 -19.90 -11.90 -3.15
CA CYS A 98 -21.10 -11.52 -2.38
C CYS A 98 -22.24 -10.96 -3.23
N ARG A 99 -21.96 -10.46 -4.44
CA ARG A 99 -22.97 -9.89 -5.36
C ARG A 99 -23.65 -10.95 -6.25
N LYS A 100 -23.28 -12.22 -6.15
CA LYS A 100 -23.93 -13.34 -6.84
C LYS A 100 -24.91 -14.03 -5.91
#